data_AF-A0A401PZD8-F1
#
_entry.id   AF-A0A401PZD8-F1
#
_cell.length_a   1.000
_cell.length_b   1.000
_cell.length_c   1.000
_cell.angle_alpha   90.00
_cell.angle_beta   90.00
_cell.angle_gamma   90.00
#
_symmetry.space_group_name_H-M   'P 1'
#
loop_
_entity.id
_entity.type
_entity.pdbx_description
1 polymer ?
#
loop_
_entity_poly.entity_id
_entity_poly.type
_entity_poly.pdbx_seq_one_letter_code
_entity_poly.pdbx_strand_id
1 'polypeptide(L)'
;MGSCCHSLAQIHSLKETASLLEEMMRMLCFFCSLALWLGYGQSQTLTQPPDLTVTPGNTATLDCNIGAGDSYYVNWYKQTPGAAPQWILYYYHSLSAPTYGSGFSSDRFTSKVNSGHNIYQLIIKNVEQELWEYRKPE
;
A
#
# COMPACT_ATOMS: atom_id res chain seq x y z
N MET A 1 -45.06 67.76 -7.16
CA MET A 1 -45.35 66.31 -7.19
C MET A 1 -44.16 65.58 -6.60
N GLY A 2 -44.37 64.82 -5.53
CA GLY A 2 -43.50 63.70 -5.11
C GLY A 2 -42.41 64.01 -4.09
N SER A 3 -42.64 63.59 -2.84
CA SER A 3 -41.73 63.62 -1.68
C SER A 3 -40.90 62.32 -1.53
N CYS A 4 -39.96 62.36 -0.58
CA CYS A 4 -39.26 61.26 0.14
C CYS A 4 -38.01 60.67 -0.55
N CYS A 5 -36.90 60.33 0.12
CA CYS A 5 -36.56 60.22 1.55
C CYS A 5 -35.02 60.28 1.70
N HIS A 6 -34.54 60.73 2.87
CA HIS A 6 -33.18 60.48 3.36
C HIS A 6 -32.94 58.97 3.53
N SER A 7 -31.71 58.49 3.22
CA SER A 7 -30.95 57.70 4.20
C SER A 7 -29.49 57.50 3.78
N LEU A 8 -28.57 58.03 4.60
CA LEU A 8 -27.21 57.55 4.75
C LEU A 8 -27.30 56.23 5.54
N ALA A 9 -27.08 55.09 4.88
CA ALA A 9 -26.95 53.80 5.53
C ALA A 9 -25.77 53.00 4.93
N GLN A 10 -24.67 52.99 5.67
CA GLN A 10 -23.71 51.88 5.80
C GLN A 10 -23.08 51.30 4.51
N ILE A 11 -22.00 51.93 4.03
CA ILE A 11 -21.01 51.31 3.10
C ILE A 11 -19.90 50.55 3.88
N HIS A 12 -20.00 50.43 5.21
CA HIS A 12 -19.01 49.68 5.99
C HIS A 12 -19.17 48.15 5.90
N SER A 13 -20.26 47.60 5.38
CA SER A 13 -20.49 46.14 5.40
C SER A 13 -20.05 45.41 4.11
N LEU A 14 -20.18 46.01 2.93
CA LEU A 14 -19.90 45.30 1.66
C LEU A 14 -18.41 45.04 1.38
N LYS A 15 -17.52 45.94 1.83
CA LYS A 15 -16.06 45.81 1.64
C LYS A 15 -15.47 44.76 2.59
N GLU A 16 -15.97 44.72 3.82
CA GLU A 16 -15.61 43.70 4.79
C GLU A 16 -16.12 42.32 4.32
N THR A 17 -17.37 42.20 3.86
CA THR A 17 -17.88 40.94 3.30
C THR A 17 -17.12 40.49 2.05
N ALA A 18 -16.71 41.39 1.17
CA ALA A 18 -15.90 41.03 -0.01
C ALA A 18 -14.49 40.58 0.37
N SER A 19 -13.84 41.25 1.32
CA SER A 19 -12.52 40.84 1.83
C SER A 19 -12.57 39.49 2.55
N LEU A 20 -13.64 39.23 3.31
CA LEU A 20 -13.85 37.96 4.01
C LEU A 20 -14.14 36.82 3.02
N LEU A 21 -14.84 37.09 1.92
CA LEU A 21 -15.06 36.12 0.84
C LEU A 21 -13.76 35.75 0.11
N GLU A 22 -12.87 36.72 -0.16
CA GLU A 22 -11.55 36.48 -0.77
C GLU A 22 -10.63 35.67 0.15
N GLU A 23 -10.58 36.00 1.45
CA GLU A 23 -9.79 35.24 2.42
C GLU A 23 -10.37 33.83 2.66
N MET A 24 -11.71 33.69 2.64
CA MET A 24 -12.38 32.38 2.70
C MET A 24 -12.07 31.54 1.44
N MET A 25 -12.06 32.16 0.25
CA MET A 25 -11.69 31.48 -0.99
C MET A 25 -10.22 31.05 -0.99
N ARG A 26 -9.32 31.90 -0.48
CA ARG A 26 -7.90 31.57 -0.28
C ARG A 26 -7.74 30.39 0.68
N MET A 27 -8.40 30.42 1.83
CA MET A 27 -8.38 29.31 2.78
C MET A 27 -8.90 28.01 2.15
N LEU A 28 -10.02 28.06 1.44
CA LEU A 28 -10.56 26.90 0.71
C LEU A 28 -9.57 26.35 -0.32
N CYS A 29 -8.86 27.21 -1.06
CA CYS A 29 -7.81 26.80 -2.00
C CYS A 29 -6.61 26.14 -1.29
N PHE A 30 -6.16 26.69 -0.15
CA PHE A 30 -5.10 26.09 0.67
C PHE A 30 -5.52 24.74 1.24
N PHE A 31 -6.75 24.59 1.74
CA PHE A 31 -7.26 23.32 2.23
C PHE A 31 -7.43 22.28 1.11
N CYS A 32 -7.93 22.68 -0.06
CA CYS A 32 -8.03 21.81 -1.23
C CYS A 32 -6.66 21.33 -1.73
N SER A 33 -5.67 22.22 -1.82
CA SER A 33 -4.31 21.86 -2.25
C SER A 33 -3.61 20.93 -1.25
N LEU A 34 -3.79 21.16 0.06
CA LEU A 34 -3.28 20.26 1.11
C LEU A 34 -3.96 18.88 1.06
N ALA A 35 -5.28 18.83 0.84
CA ALA A 35 -6.01 17.58 0.67
C ALA A 35 -5.56 16.78 -0.55
N LEU A 36 -5.24 17.47 -1.67
CA LEU A 36 -4.70 16.83 -2.87
C LEU A 36 -3.28 16.29 -2.67
N TRP A 37 -2.44 16.97 -1.87
CA TRP A 37 -1.10 16.48 -1.53
C TRP A 37 -1.14 15.27 -0.59
N LEU A 38 -2.03 15.27 0.40
CA LEU A 38 -2.17 14.14 1.34
C LEU A 38 -2.88 12.93 0.72
N GLY A 39 -3.65 13.11 -0.36
CA GLY A 39 -4.31 12.02 -1.09
C GLY A 39 -3.39 11.21 -2.01
N TYR A 40 -2.17 11.66 -2.28
CA TYR A 40 -1.22 11.04 -3.21
C TYR A 40 -0.36 9.92 -2.59
N GLY A 41 -0.93 9.18 -1.63
CA GLY A 41 -0.30 8.01 -1.02
C GLY A 41 -1.07 6.73 -1.35
N GLN A 42 -0.97 6.22 -2.57
CA GLN A 42 -1.45 4.87 -2.88
C GLN A 42 -0.47 3.84 -2.31
N SER A 43 -0.55 3.58 -1.00
CA SER A 43 0.11 2.40 -0.42
C SER A 43 -0.74 1.18 -0.75
N GLN A 44 -0.28 0.32 -1.66
CA GLN A 44 -0.88 -1.00 -1.85
C GLN A 44 -0.55 -1.84 -0.62
N THR A 45 -1.50 -1.93 0.31
CA THR A 45 -1.37 -2.85 1.45
C THR A 45 -1.57 -4.27 0.96
N LEU A 46 -0.55 -5.12 1.11
CA LEU A 46 -0.66 -6.55 0.83
C LEU A 46 -1.55 -7.20 1.90
N THR A 47 -2.81 -7.49 1.57
CA THR A 47 -3.70 -8.28 2.43
C THR A 47 -3.34 -9.75 2.28
N GLN A 48 -2.44 -10.27 3.13
CA GLN A 48 -2.25 -11.71 3.26
C GLN A 48 -3.41 -12.33 4.07
N PRO A 49 -3.88 -13.53 3.70
CA PRO A 49 -4.90 -14.23 4.48
C PRO A 49 -4.38 -14.48 5.90
N PRO A 50 -5.27 -14.47 6.91
CA PRO A 50 -4.91 -14.79 8.28
C PRO A 50 -4.31 -16.21 8.32
N ASP A 51 -3.11 -16.31 8.88
CA ASP A 51 -2.37 -17.53 9.22
C ASP A 51 -2.71 -18.77 8.38
N LEU A 52 -1.98 -18.95 7.26
CA LEU A 52 -2.05 -20.18 6.50
C LEU A 52 -1.39 -21.32 7.30
N THR A 53 -2.19 -22.17 7.95
CA THR A 53 -1.70 -23.38 8.61
C THR A 53 -1.50 -24.48 7.57
N VAL A 54 -0.24 -24.85 7.31
CA VAL A 54 0.12 -25.93 6.37
C VAL A 54 0.80 -27.05 7.14
N THR A 55 0.38 -28.28 6.88
CA THR A 55 1.00 -29.47 7.46
C THR A 55 2.48 -29.53 7.04
N PRO A 56 3.42 -29.76 7.96
CA PRO A 56 4.82 -29.97 7.61
C PRO A 56 4.98 -31.05 6.54
N GLY A 57 5.87 -30.84 5.58
CA GLY A 57 6.05 -31.72 4.41
C GLY A 57 5.18 -31.35 3.21
N ASN A 58 4.08 -30.63 3.40
CA ASN A 58 3.22 -30.21 2.30
C ASN A 58 3.76 -28.97 1.57
N THR A 59 3.12 -28.63 0.46
CA THR A 59 3.41 -27.40 -0.31
C THR A 59 2.47 -26.29 0.12
N ALA A 60 3.02 -25.13 0.50
CA ALA A 60 2.25 -23.90 0.70
C ALA A 60 2.27 -23.05 -0.57
N THR A 61 1.16 -22.37 -0.85
CA THR A 61 1.09 -21.35 -1.91
C THR A 61 0.58 -20.05 -1.29
N LEU A 62 1.30 -18.95 -1.51
CA LEU A 62 0.94 -17.62 -1.07
C LEU A 62 0.71 -16.73 -2.29
N ASP A 63 -0.44 -16.07 -2.34
CA ASP A 63 -0.83 -15.23 -3.46
C ASP A 63 -0.59 -13.75 -3.14
N CYS A 64 -0.04 -13.05 -4.11
CA CYS A 64 0.18 -11.61 -4.10
C CYS A 64 -0.55 -11.00 -5.30
N ASN A 65 -1.68 -10.34 -5.04
CA ASN A 65 -2.43 -9.61 -6.05
C ASN A 65 -1.95 -8.16 -6.07
N ILE A 66 -1.22 -7.79 -7.12
CA ILE A 66 -0.68 -6.43 -7.31
C ILE A 66 -1.67 -5.51 -8.06
N GLY A 67 -2.86 -6.03 -8.40
CA GLY A 67 -3.88 -5.32 -9.15
C GLY A 67 -3.47 -5.02 -10.59
N ALA A 68 -4.13 -4.04 -11.21
CA ALA A 68 -3.79 -3.53 -12.54
C ALA A 68 -2.65 -2.49 -12.49
N GLY A 69 -1.69 -2.68 -11.59
CA GLY A 69 -0.53 -1.79 -11.48
C GLY A 69 0.56 -2.16 -12.48
N ASP A 70 1.38 -1.19 -12.87
CA ASP A 70 2.54 -1.34 -13.76
C ASP A 70 3.70 -2.15 -13.13
N SER A 71 3.47 -2.84 -12.01
CA SER A 71 4.49 -3.65 -11.34
C SER A 71 4.70 -4.96 -12.09
N TYR A 72 5.82 -5.03 -12.79
CA TYR A 72 6.18 -6.19 -13.60
C TYR A 72 6.94 -7.28 -12.82
N TYR A 73 7.15 -7.10 -11.52
CA TYR A 73 7.88 -8.01 -10.66
C TYR A 73 7.37 -8.01 -9.22
N VAL A 74 7.79 -9.04 -8.49
CA VAL A 74 7.62 -9.17 -7.03
C VAL A 74 8.93 -9.55 -6.35
N ASN A 75 9.06 -9.11 -5.10
CA ASN A 75 10.08 -9.58 -4.18
C ASN A 75 9.40 -10.32 -3.04
N TRP A 76 9.88 -11.52 -2.73
CA TRP A 76 9.38 -12.33 -1.63
C TRP A 76 10.36 -12.29 -0.47
N TYR A 77 9.83 -12.06 0.72
CA TYR A 77 10.60 -12.01 1.96
C TYR A 77 10.06 -13.02 2.95
N LYS A 78 10.96 -13.65 3.70
CA LYS A 78 10.64 -14.43 4.90
C LYS A 78 10.79 -13.52 6.11
N GLN A 79 9.77 -13.47 6.97
CA GLN A 79 9.84 -12.80 8.24
C GLN A 79 9.71 -13.82 9.37
N THR A 80 10.73 -13.92 10.21
CA THR A 80 10.68 -14.69 11.47
C THR A 80 10.52 -13.71 12.62
N PRO A 81 9.65 -13.96 13.62
CA PRO A 81 9.48 -13.09 14.77
C PRO A 81 10.82 -12.76 15.45
N GLY A 82 11.11 -11.48 15.64
CA GLY A 82 12.35 -11.01 16.27
C GLY A 82 13.60 -11.02 15.36
N ALA A 83 13.48 -11.42 14.09
CA ALA A 83 14.58 -11.37 13.13
C ALA A 83 14.32 -10.34 12.01
N ALA A 84 15.40 -9.90 11.35
CA ALA A 84 15.30 -9.06 10.17
C ALA A 84 14.67 -9.84 9.00
N PRO A 85 13.88 -9.19 8.12
CA PRO A 85 13.36 -9.82 6.91
C PRO A 85 14.47 -10.41 6.04
N GLN A 86 14.32 -11.66 5.64
CA GLN A 86 15.24 -12.36 4.74
C GLN A 86 14.67 -12.35 3.33
N TRP A 87 15.44 -11.86 2.35
CA TRP A 87 15.02 -11.86 0.95
C TRP A 87 15.13 -13.29 0.37
N ILE A 88 14.00 -13.85 -0.06
CA ILE A 88 13.91 -15.21 -0.60
C ILE A 88 14.24 -15.20 -2.09
N LEU A 89 13.46 -14.44 -2.88
CA LEU A 89 13.59 -14.39 -4.33
C LEU A 89 12.92 -13.16 -4.94
N TYR A 90 13.36 -12.85 -6.16
CA TYR A 90 12.76 -11.89 -7.07
C TYR A 90 12.22 -12.61 -8.31
N TYR A 91 11.05 -12.20 -8.79
CA TYR A 91 10.50 -12.72 -10.03
C TYR A 91 9.87 -11.60 -10.87
N TYR A 92 10.37 -11.47 -12.11
CA TYR A 92 9.83 -10.60 -13.15
C TYR A 92 9.15 -11.47 -14.20
N HIS A 93 7.93 -11.14 -14.58
CA HIS A 93 7.08 -12.03 -15.40
C HIS A 93 7.68 -12.43 -16.76
N SER A 94 8.60 -11.65 -17.33
CA SER A 94 9.27 -12.00 -18.60
C SER A 94 10.52 -12.88 -18.43
N LEU A 95 10.93 -13.20 -17.19
CA LEU A 95 12.04 -14.12 -16.93
C LEU A 95 11.55 -15.57 -16.98
N SER A 96 12.42 -16.48 -17.42
CA SER A 96 12.13 -17.92 -17.42
C SER A 96 12.15 -18.55 -16.01
N ALA A 97 12.86 -17.92 -15.06
CA ALA A 97 12.97 -18.39 -13.69
C ALA A 97 13.21 -17.22 -12.70
N PRO A 98 12.86 -17.38 -11.41
CA PRO A 98 13.21 -16.42 -10.37
C PRO A 98 14.71 -16.33 -10.10
N THR A 99 15.13 -15.19 -9.55
CA THR A 99 16.47 -15.01 -8.96
C THR A 99 16.39 -15.17 -7.45
N TYR A 100 17.31 -15.94 -6.86
CA TYR A 100 17.25 -16.32 -5.45
C TYR A 100 18.19 -15.52 -4.56
N GLY A 101 17.78 -15.30 -3.33
CA GLY A 101 18.61 -14.80 -2.24
C GLY A 101 19.58 -15.85 -1.72
N SER A 102 20.60 -15.38 -0.98
CA SER A 102 21.59 -16.26 -0.36
C SER A 102 20.92 -17.27 0.56
N GLY A 103 21.21 -18.56 0.37
CA GLY A 103 20.63 -19.66 1.16
C GLY A 103 19.23 -20.11 0.71
N PHE A 104 18.70 -19.55 -0.37
CA PHE A 104 17.42 -19.94 -0.97
C PHE A 104 17.64 -20.55 -2.37
N SER A 105 16.76 -21.48 -2.77
CA SER A 105 16.87 -22.16 -4.06
C SER A 105 15.51 -22.64 -4.60
N SER A 106 15.50 -23.05 -5.87
CA SER A 106 14.36 -23.64 -6.58
C SER A 106 13.87 -24.98 -6.01
N ASP A 107 14.69 -25.65 -5.22
CA ASP A 107 14.34 -26.93 -4.59
C ASP A 107 13.22 -26.75 -3.58
N ARG A 108 13.19 -25.59 -2.92
CA ARG A 108 12.23 -25.26 -1.88
C ARG A 108 11.31 -24.10 -2.24
N PHE A 109 11.82 -23.06 -2.89
CA PHE A 109 11.05 -21.85 -3.19
C PHE A 109 10.94 -21.64 -4.71
N THR A 110 9.77 -21.30 -5.20
CA THR A 110 9.61 -20.85 -6.59
C THR A 110 8.47 -19.84 -6.69
N SER A 111 8.46 -19.05 -7.75
CA SER A 111 7.39 -18.11 -8.02
C SER A 111 6.89 -18.24 -9.44
N LYS A 112 5.58 -18.05 -9.61
CA LYS A 112 4.91 -18.01 -10.90
C LYS A 112 3.92 -16.87 -10.90
N VAL A 113 3.49 -16.47 -12.10
CA VAL A 113 2.49 -15.43 -12.30
C VAL A 113 1.38 -15.97 -13.18
N ASN A 114 0.16 -15.51 -12.94
CA ASN A 114 -0.97 -15.81 -13.82
C ASN A 114 -0.79 -15.14 -15.21
N SER A 115 -1.59 -15.56 -16.19
CA SER A 115 -1.57 -14.99 -17.55
C SER A 115 -1.89 -13.49 -17.60
N GLY A 116 -2.60 -12.97 -16.60
CA GLY A 116 -2.92 -11.54 -16.48
C GLY A 116 -1.81 -10.69 -15.85
N HIS A 117 -0.70 -11.30 -15.44
CA HIS A 117 0.45 -10.65 -14.78
C HIS A 117 0.10 -9.84 -13.51
N ASN A 118 -1.05 -10.11 -12.90
CA ASN A 118 -1.57 -9.35 -11.76
C ASN A 118 -1.59 -10.17 -10.46
N ILE A 119 -1.43 -11.51 -10.55
CA ILE A 119 -1.38 -12.40 -9.39
C ILE A 119 -0.08 -13.21 -9.46
N TYR A 120 0.83 -12.90 -8.54
CA TYR A 120 2.06 -13.64 -8.32
C TYR A 120 1.86 -14.63 -7.19
N GLN A 121 2.40 -15.84 -7.34
CA GLN A 121 2.31 -16.89 -6.34
C GLN A 121 3.71 -17.26 -5.87
N LEU A 122 3.94 -17.34 -4.56
CA LEU A 122 5.10 -18.01 -3.96
C LEU A 122 4.71 -19.42 -3.60
N ILE A 123 5.48 -20.38 -4.09
CA ILE A 123 5.29 -21.80 -3.82
C ILE A 123 6.45 -22.25 -2.94
N ILE A 124 6.12 -22.75 -1.75
CA ILE A 124 7.06 -23.26 -0.76
C ILE A 124 6.85 -24.77 -0.67
N LYS A 125 7.80 -25.54 -1.19
CA LYS A 125 7.81 -27.01 -1.11
C LYS A 125 8.36 -27.44 0.24
N ASN A 126 7.91 -28.60 0.73
CA ASN A 126 8.38 -29.20 1.96
C ASN A 126 8.42 -28.17 3.11
N VAL A 127 7.24 -27.62 3.44
CA VAL A 127 7.10 -26.66 4.55
C VAL A 127 7.64 -27.34 5.80
N GLU A 128 8.58 -26.68 6.47
CA GLU A 128 9.11 -27.19 7.73
C GLU A 128 8.21 -26.72 8.85
N GLN A 129 8.08 -27.54 9.90
CA GLN A 129 7.50 -27.08 11.14
C GLN A 129 8.45 -26.04 11.74
N GLU A 130 8.03 -24.78 11.78
CA GLU A 130 8.70 -23.82 12.66
C GLU A 130 8.36 -24.20 14.09
N LEU A 131 9.22 -25.00 14.71
CA LEU A 131 9.19 -25.29 16.14
C LEU A 131 9.50 -23.98 16.88
N TRP A 132 8.48 -23.15 17.12
CA TRP A 132 8.54 -22.01 18.04
C TRP A 132 8.65 -22.46 19.51
N GLU A 133 9.06 -23.71 19.75
CA GLU A 133 9.31 -24.29 21.05
C GLU A 133 10.30 -23.40 21.84
N TYR A 134 9.73 -22.58 22.72
CA TYR A 134 10.27 -22.26 24.03
C TYR A 134 11.79 -22.00 24.10
N ARG A 135 12.32 -21.06 23.31
CA ARG A 135 13.60 -20.45 23.65
C ARG A 135 13.36 -19.42 24.78
N LYS A 136 13.10 -19.93 25.98
CA LYS A 136 13.12 -19.14 27.21
C LYS A 136 14.56 -18.63 27.37
N PRO A 137 14.82 -17.32 27.50
CA PRO A 137 16.15 -16.85 27.85
C PRO A 137 16.51 -17.40 29.24
N GLU A 138 17.72 -17.96 29.35
CA GLU A 138 18.36 -18.31 30.63
C GLU A 138 18.67 -17.05 31.45
#